data_AF-A0A355YS11-F1
#
_entry.id   AF-A0A355YS11-F1
#
_cell.length_a   1.000
_cell.length_b   1.000
_cell.length_c   1.000
_cell.angle_alpha   90.00
_cell.angle_beta   90.00
_cell.angle_gamma   90.00
#
_symmetry.space_group_name_H-M   'P 1'
#
loop_
_entity.id
_entity.type
_entity.pdbx_description
1 polymer ?
#
loop_
_entity_poly.entity_id
_entity_poly.type
_entity_poly.pdbx_seq_one_letter_code
_entity_poly.pdbx_strand_id
1 'polypeptide(L)'
;GIRYDDIAQIPVIVTEVEAMLKAHEGIDQSESLRVYFNYFNASSLDFNIYAFTNTTSKDIYQKIKQEILLNVADIIAQHKAEIAYPTQTLHIQK
;
A
#
# COMPACT_ATOMS: atom_id res chain seq x y z
N GLY A 1 -2.16 -4.88 -3.91
CA GLY A 1 -0.94 -5.65 -3.63
C GLY A 1 0.16 -5.34 -4.61
N ILE A 2 1.33 -5.91 -4.36
CA ILE A 2 2.50 -5.90 -5.26
C ILE A 2 2.67 -7.28 -5.91
N ARG A 3 3.54 -7.41 -6.91
CA ARG A 3 3.76 -8.69 -7.61
C ARG A 3 4.37 -9.74 -6.69
N TYR A 4 4.18 -11.01 -7.05
CA TYR A 4 4.84 -12.13 -6.37
C TYR A 4 6.37 -12.09 -6.47
N ASP A 5 6.90 -11.58 -7.58
CA ASP A 5 8.35 -11.43 -7.81
C ASP A 5 9.01 -10.50 -6.78
N ASP A 6 8.23 -9.63 -6.15
CA ASP A 6 8.69 -8.58 -5.24
C ASP A 6 8.50 -8.96 -3.75
N ILE A 7 8.28 -10.24 -3.43
CA ILE A 7 7.97 -10.70 -2.06
C ILE A 7 9.00 -10.29 -1.01
N ALA A 8 10.28 -10.27 -1.38
CA ALA A 8 11.36 -9.89 -0.46
C ALA A 8 11.29 -8.41 -0.06
N GLN A 9 10.51 -7.58 -0.79
CA GLN A 9 10.39 -6.15 -0.54
C GLN A 9 9.19 -5.83 0.35
N ILE A 10 8.28 -6.78 0.57
CA ILE A 10 7.09 -6.61 1.44
C ILE A 10 7.47 -6.07 2.83
N PRO A 11 8.47 -6.62 3.56
CA PRO A 11 8.75 -6.16 4.92
C PRO A 11 9.18 -4.68 4.97
N VAL A 12 10.01 -4.24 4.03
CA VAL A 12 10.50 -2.85 3.99
C VAL A 12 9.41 -1.89 3.53
N ILE A 13 8.61 -2.26 2.52
CA ILE A 13 7.48 -1.45 2.04
C ILE A 13 6.45 -1.23 3.15
N VAL A 14 6.06 -2.30 3.86
CA VAL A 14 5.11 -2.20 4.99
C VAL A 14 5.64 -1.27 6.08
N THR A 15 6.92 -1.41 6.44
CA THR A 15 7.56 -0.59 7.48
C THR A 15 7.60 0.90 7.08
N GLU A 16 7.98 1.21 5.85
CA GLU A 16 8.07 2.59 5.39
C GLU A 16 6.70 3.24 5.18
N VAL A 17 5.71 2.50 4.69
CA VAL A 17 4.33 3.00 4.61
C VAL A 17 3.78 3.32 6.00
N GLU A 18 4.03 2.47 6.99
CA GLU A 18 3.63 2.75 8.38
C GLU A 18 4.33 4.00 8.93
N ALA A 19 5.64 4.15 8.69
CA ALA A 19 6.41 5.32 9.10
C ALA A 19 5.90 6.61 8.44
N MET A 20 5.58 6.56 7.14
CA MET A 20 5.01 7.69 6.40
C MET A 20 3.67 8.12 7.01
N LEU A 21 2.77 7.19 7.34
CA LEU A 21 1.47 7.50 7.96
C LEU A 21 1.62 8.08 9.37
N LYS A 22 2.58 7.61 10.17
CA LYS A 22 2.89 8.16 11.50
C LYS A 22 3.43 9.58 11.47
N ALA A 23 4.07 9.97 10.36
CA ALA A 23 4.58 11.31 10.14
C ALA A 23 3.58 12.25 9.44
N HIS A 24 2.47 11.72 8.92
CA HIS A 24 1.53 12.47 8.09
C HIS A 24 0.57 13.34 8.92
N GLU A 25 0.58 14.65 8.68
CA GLU A 25 -0.21 15.63 9.46
C GLU A 25 -1.73 15.46 9.34
N GLY A 26 -2.21 14.92 8.22
CA GLY A 26 -3.63 14.60 7.99
C GLY A 26 -4.15 13.34 8.69
N ILE A 27 -3.28 12.56 9.35
CA ILE A 27 -3.65 11.31 10.04
C ILE A 27 -3.79 11.57 11.54
N ASP A 28 -4.89 11.07 12.11
CA ASP A 28 -5.14 11.12 13.55
C ASP A 28 -4.29 10.07 14.27
N GLN A 29 -3.26 10.56 14.97
CA GLN A 29 -2.30 9.72 15.69
C GLN A 29 -2.84 9.22 17.04
N SER A 30 -4.02 9.67 17.47
CA SER A 30 -4.67 9.15 18.68
C SER A 30 -5.46 7.87 18.44
N GLU A 31 -5.81 7.60 17.18
CA GLU A 31 -6.55 6.42 16.74
C GLU A 31 -5.62 5.26 16.33
N SER A 32 -6.20 4.08 16.11
CA SER A 32 -5.42 2.91 15.66
C SER A 32 -4.86 3.10 14.25
N LEU A 33 -3.55 2.94 14.10
CA LEU A 33 -2.82 2.92 12.82
C LEU A 33 -2.11 1.58 12.65
N ARG A 34 -2.36 0.90 11.52
CA ARG A 34 -1.81 -0.44 11.23
C ARG A 34 -1.50 -0.59 9.75
N VAL A 35 -0.33 -1.14 9.44
CA VAL A 35 0.03 -1.58 8.08
C VAL A 35 0.61 -2.99 8.21
N TYR A 36 0.01 -3.98 7.56
CA TYR A 36 0.47 -5.37 7.64
C TYR A 36 0.38 -6.07 6.29
N PHE A 37 1.31 -6.98 6.01
CA PHE A 37 1.10 -7.99 4.99
C PHE A 37 -0.11 -8.85 5.38
N ASN A 38 -1.03 -9.06 4.45
CA ASN A 38 -2.36 -9.57 4.75
C ASN A 38 -2.64 -10.89 4.03
N TYR A 39 -2.51 -10.93 2.70
CA TYR A 39 -2.90 -12.10 1.90
C TYR A 39 -1.96 -12.39 0.73
N PHE A 40 -1.80 -13.69 0.45
CA PHE A 40 -1.42 -14.20 -0.86
C PHE A 40 -2.70 -14.30 -1.71
N ASN A 41 -2.85 -13.45 -2.72
CA ASN A 41 -4.03 -13.38 -3.58
C ASN A 41 -3.74 -13.95 -4.98
N ALA A 42 -4.74 -14.13 -5.83
CA ALA A 42 -4.63 -14.83 -7.11
C ALA A 42 -3.56 -14.26 -8.06
N SER A 43 -3.27 -12.95 -7.99
CA SER A 43 -2.24 -12.30 -8.81
C SER A 43 -1.47 -11.22 -8.04
N SER A 44 -1.53 -11.20 -6.71
CA SER A 44 -0.90 -10.17 -5.89
C SER A 44 -0.51 -10.65 -4.49
N LEU A 45 0.49 -9.98 -3.92
CA LEU A 45 0.81 -9.95 -2.50
C LEU A 45 0.15 -8.73 -1.88
N ASP A 46 -0.92 -8.92 -1.12
CA ASP A 46 -1.72 -7.83 -0.57
C ASP A 46 -1.26 -7.48 0.85
N PHE A 47 -1.05 -6.19 1.09
CA PHE A 47 -0.91 -5.61 2.42
C PHE A 47 -2.06 -4.63 2.67
N ASN A 48 -2.48 -4.49 3.92
CA ASN A 48 -3.56 -3.58 4.32
C ASN A 48 -2.98 -2.30 4.91
N ILE A 49 -3.67 -1.19 4.68
CA ILE A 49 -3.43 0.10 5.34
C ILE A 49 -4.70 0.45 6.11
N TYR A 50 -4.57 0.68 7.41
CA TYR A 50 -5.65 1.08 8.29
C TYR A 50 -5.23 2.31 9.10
N ALA A 51 -5.89 3.44 8.86
CA ALA A 51 -5.63 4.71 9.54
C ALA A 51 -6.89 5.59 9.47
N PHE A 52 -6.96 6.57 10.37
CA PHE A 52 -8.04 7.56 10.42
C PHE A 52 -7.50 8.95 10.10
N THR A 53 -8.29 9.75 9.39
CA THR A 53 -7.96 11.17 9.17
C THR A 53 -8.44 12.01 10.34
N ASN A 54 -7.72 13.09 10.65
CA ASN A 54 -8.13 14.07 11.67
C ASN A 54 -9.28 15.00 11.24
N THR A 55 -9.94 14.68 10.12
CA THR A 55 -11.02 15.46 9.52
C THR A 55 -12.19 14.56 9.11
N THR A 56 -13.40 15.12 9.16
CA THR A 56 -14.63 14.51 8.65
C THR A 56 -15.11 15.15 7.35
N SER A 57 -14.41 16.18 6.86
CA SER A 57 -14.71 16.82 5.58
C SER A 57 -14.40 15.87 4.44
N LYS A 58 -15.39 15.59 3.59
CA LYS A 58 -15.24 14.68 2.44
C LYS A 58 -14.19 15.16 1.46
N ASP A 59 -14.15 16.46 1.18
CA ASP A 59 -13.21 17.02 0.20
C ASP A 59 -11.76 16.96 0.70
N ILE A 60 -11.54 17.22 1.99
CA ILE A 60 -10.20 17.15 2.61
C ILE A 60 -9.77 15.67 2.74
N TYR A 61 -10.68 14.80 3.18
CA TYR A 61 -10.43 13.36 3.22
C TYR A 61 -9.96 12.81 1.87
N GLN A 62 -10.63 13.18 0.76
CA GLN A 62 -10.23 12.68 -0.56
C GLN A 62 -8.84 13.18 -0.98
N LYS A 63 -8.46 14.41 -0.63
CA LYS A 63 -7.12 14.95 -0.89
C LYS A 63 -6.05 14.18 -0.12
N ILE A 64 -6.24 14.01 1.19
CA ILE A 64 -5.32 13.25 2.06
C ILE A 64 -5.19 11.81 1.55
N LYS A 65 -6.32 11.17 1.22
CA LYS A 65 -6.32 9.80 0.71
C LYS A 65 -5.55 9.69 -0.62
N GLN A 66 -5.76 10.61 -1.55
CA GLN A 66 -5.04 10.62 -2.82
C GLN A 66 -3.54 10.75 -2.61
N GLU A 67 -3.12 11.71 -1.79
CA GLU A 67 -1.72 11.95 -1.46
C GLU A 67 -1.06 10.70 -0.85
N ILE A 68 -1.70 10.10 0.15
CA ILE A 68 -1.22 8.85 0.77
C ILE A 68 -1.07 7.73 -0.25
N LEU A 69 -2.04 7.53 -1.13
CA LEU A 69 -1.98 6.46 -2.14
C LEU A 69 -0.85 6.67 -3.16
N LEU A 70 -0.56 7.93 -3.52
CA LEU A 70 0.56 8.26 -4.40
C LEU A 70 1.90 8.07 -3.69
N ASN A 71 2.02 8.49 -2.43
CA ASN A 71 3.22 8.26 -1.61
C ASN A 71 3.50 6.75 -1.42
N VAL A 72 2.45 5.94 -1.26
CA VAL A 72 2.59 4.47 -1.22
C VAL A 72 3.13 3.93 -2.54
N ALA A 73 2.65 4.43 -3.69
CA ALA A 73 3.17 4.04 -4.99
C ALA A 73 4.65 4.41 -5.15
N ASP A 74 5.05 5.60 -4.68
CA ASP A 74 6.44 6.05 -4.69
C ASP A 74 7.34 5.16 -3.81
N ILE A 75 6.90 4.81 -2.60
CA ILE A 75 7.64 3.88 -1.71
C ILE A 75 7.83 2.52 -2.40
N ILE A 76 6.78 1.97 -3.00
CA ILE A 76 6.86 0.70 -3.75
C ILE A 76 7.92 0.80 -4.86
N ALA A 77 7.89 1.88 -5.65
CA ALA A 77 8.83 2.09 -6.74
C ALA A 77 10.29 2.31 -6.26
N GLN A 78 10.49 3.00 -5.13
CA GLN A 78 11.82 3.22 -4.53
C GLN A 78 12.51 1.89 -4.16
N HIS A 79 11.74 0.89 -3.74
CA HIS A 79 12.24 -0.45 -3.44
C HIS A 79 12.31 -1.38 -4.66
N LYS A 80 12.16 -0.81 -5.87
CA LYS A 80 12.17 -1.53 -7.16
C LYS A 80 11.12 -2.63 -7.24
N ALA A 81 10.04 -2.51 -6.47
CA ALA A 81 8.87 -3.36 -6.56
C ALA A 81 7.82 -2.72 -7.49
N GLU A 82 6.86 -3.51 -7.95
CA GLU A 82 5.79 -3.00 -8.80
C GLU A 82 4.40 -3.36 -8.24
N ILE A 83 3.45 -2.47 -8.47
CA ILE A 83 2.04 -2.73 -8.16
C ILE A 83 1.55 -3.87 -9.05
N ALA A 84 0.90 -4.86 -8.44
CA ALA A 84 0.34 -5.98 -9.17
C ALA A 84 -0.83 -5.52 -10.04
N TYR A 85 -0.87 -6.03 -11.27
CA TYR A 85 -2.04 -6.04 -12.13
C TYR A 85 -2.48 -7.50 -12.35
N PRO A 86 -3.72 -7.76 -12.79
CA PRO A 86 -4.17 -9.13 -13.06
C PRO A 86 -3.26 -9.82 -14.09
N THR A 87 -2.73 -11.00 -13.75
CA THR A 87 -1.85 -11.79 -14.61
C THR A 87 -2.40 -13.19 -14.83
N GLN A 88 -2.10 -13.78 -15.98
CA GLN A 88 -2.44 -15.17 -16.29
C GLN A 88 -1.24 -15.86 -16.93
N THR A 89 -1.04 -17.14 -16.60
CA THR A 89 -0.07 -18.00 -17.27
C THR A 89 -0.76 -18.69 -18.44
N LEU A 90 -0.33 -18.40 -19.67
CA LEU A 90 -0.84 -19.05 -20.87
C LEU A 90 0.05 -20.24 -21.27
N HIS A 91 -0.50 -21.44 -21.25
CA HIS A 91 0.16 -22.63 -21.78
C HIS A 91 -0.19 -22.81 -23.26
N ILE A 92 0.72 -22.44 -24.16
CA ILE A 92 0.53 -22.57 -25.61
C ILE A 92 1.06 -23.94 -26.05
N GLN A 93 0.17 -24.81 -26.51
CA GLN A 93 0.53 -26.06 -27.17
C GLN A 93 0.72 -25.80 -28.68
N LYS A 94 1.74 -26.44 -29.27
CA LYS A 94 1.98 -26.40 -30.72
C LYS A 94 1.01 -27.31 -31.47
#